data_AF-A0A1K1MCL1-F1
#
_entry.id   AF-A0A1K1MCL1-F1
#
_cell.length_a   1.000
_cell.length_b   1.000
_cell.length_c   1.000
_cell.angle_alpha   90.00
_cell.angle_beta   90.00
_cell.angle_gamma   90.00
#
_symmetry.space_group_name_H-M   'P 1'
#
loop_
_entity.id
_entity.type
_entity.pdbx_description
1 polymer ?
#
loop_
_entity_poly.entity_id
_entity_poly.type
_entity_poly.pdbx_seq_one_letter_code
_entity_poly.pdbx_strand_id
1 'polypeptide(L)'
;MKLKLISIFIATLAAACNSNDDSNTTTNSNDLVVSVDPSLFLTNSGNVTVTKVPCTLSDGTVTDCYEIVTTSTPTDHEMGPWCPENIADDASKGGIWLENGEVHDVDGAFIENMATFYNDTKWKMYDANGDIYTTETEEDCANAANPNVGEEYENFCVECLPSYLGELTQTYTIPVTPVKQSSTYSFGGPPGPPGANGAGPSQRGVAFNGVVFDAPAPTDAILGAYTLAPFDDAGGHINLNAGYHYHATTGVSTQIAQEDDHAAQIGYAMDGHGLYAQLDANSKEPTDLDECRGHTDSVRGYHYHADAPGSNNFIDCLYGAYVN
;
A
#
# COMPACT_ATOMS: atom_id res chain seq x y z
N MET A 1 74.09 23.65 43.20
CA MET A 1 75.15 24.02 42.23
C MET A 1 74.77 23.43 40.87
N LYS A 2 74.33 24.30 39.96
CA LYS A 2 73.99 24.11 38.52
C LYS A 2 73.17 22.85 38.13
N LEU A 3 71.84 22.99 38.10
CA LEU A 3 70.94 22.13 37.31
C LEU A 3 70.73 22.83 35.94
N LYS A 4 71.15 22.20 34.84
CA LYS A 4 71.04 22.73 33.47
C LYS A 4 69.64 22.44 32.91
N LEU A 5 68.94 23.50 32.49
CA LEU A 5 67.81 23.42 31.57
C LEU A 5 68.30 22.95 30.19
N ILE A 6 67.59 21.99 29.59
CA ILE A 6 67.69 21.64 28.18
C ILE A 6 66.33 21.97 27.56
N SER A 7 66.28 23.05 26.77
CA SER A 7 65.16 23.36 25.88
C SER A 7 65.29 22.56 24.60
N ILE A 8 64.24 21.82 24.24
CA ILE A 8 64.09 21.15 22.94
C ILE A 8 63.28 22.07 22.04
N PHE A 9 63.88 22.42 20.89
CA PHE A 9 63.31 23.30 19.87
C PHE A 9 62.42 22.49 18.94
N ILE A 10 61.20 22.97 18.72
CA ILE A 10 60.17 22.42 17.83
C ILE A 10 60.56 22.74 16.38
N ALA A 11 60.57 21.73 15.51
CA ALA A 11 60.72 21.90 14.07
C ALA A 11 59.34 21.83 13.40
N THR A 12 58.87 22.97 12.90
CA THR A 12 57.72 23.07 11.99
C THR A 12 58.21 22.95 10.55
N LEU A 13 57.73 21.93 9.82
CA LEU A 13 57.81 21.89 8.36
C LEU A 13 56.49 22.39 7.79
N ALA A 14 56.55 23.49 7.04
CA ALA A 14 55.50 23.91 6.13
C ALA A 14 55.75 23.27 4.76
N ALA A 15 54.72 22.64 4.20
CA ALA A 15 54.64 22.29 2.79
C ALA A 15 53.31 22.83 2.25
N ALA A 16 53.41 23.71 1.26
CA ALA A 16 52.31 24.28 0.50
C ALA A 16 52.06 23.45 -0.77
N CYS A 17 50.80 23.29 -1.15
CA CYS A 17 50.22 22.96 -2.47
C CYS A 17 48.72 22.73 -2.23
N ASN A 18 47.74 23.00 -3.10
CA ASN A 18 47.55 23.81 -4.29
C ASN A 18 46.02 23.83 -4.44
N SER A 19 45.42 24.95 -4.85
CA SER A 19 43.98 25.07 -5.02
C SER A 19 43.48 24.30 -6.25
N ASN A 20 42.22 23.84 -6.14
CA ASN A 20 41.33 23.28 -7.17
C ASN A 20 41.55 21.80 -7.54
N ASP A 21 40.58 20.97 -7.15
CA ASP A 21 39.81 20.25 -8.16
C ASP A 21 38.39 19.98 -7.64
N ASP A 22 37.43 20.36 -8.47
CA ASP A 22 35.99 20.29 -8.27
C ASP A 22 35.55 18.84 -8.00
N SER A 23 34.95 18.58 -6.84
CA SER A 23 34.02 17.45 -6.71
C SER A 23 32.70 17.85 -7.35
N ASN A 24 32.72 17.96 -8.67
CA ASN A 24 31.51 18.06 -9.48
C ASN A 24 30.88 16.66 -9.47
N THR A 25 30.06 16.36 -8.46
CA THR A 25 29.06 15.30 -8.60
C THR A 25 28.04 15.80 -9.60
N THR A 26 28.37 15.64 -10.88
CA THR A 26 27.41 15.71 -11.97
C THR A 26 26.42 14.57 -11.75
N THR A 27 25.29 14.87 -11.11
CA THR A 27 24.07 14.09 -11.26
C THR A 27 23.69 14.14 -12.74
N ASN A 28 24.07 13.11 -13.48
CA ASN A 28 23.53 12.88 -14.82
C ASN A 28 22.04 12.52 -14.69
N SER A 29 21.18 13.50 -14.48
CA SER A 29 19.72 13.30 -14.43
C SER A 29 19.14 13.20 -15.85
N ASN A 30 19.65 12.24 -16.62
CA ASN A 30 19.08 11.82 -17.91
C ASN A 30 18.17 10.59 -17.75
N ASP A 31 17.80 10.24 -16.52
CA ASP A 31 16.89 9.13 -16.27
C ASP A 31 15.52 9.47 -16.86
N LEU A 32 14.96 8.53 -17.63
CA LEU A 32 13.64 8.65 -18.21
C LEU A 32 12.61 8.88 -17.10
N VAL A 33 11.70 9.82 -17.31
CA VAL A 33 10.51 10.01 -16.45
C VAL A 33 9.29 9.80 -17.31
N VAL A 34 8.44 8.86 -16.90
CA VAL A 34 7.16 8.58 -17.54
C VAL A 34 6.07 9.29 -16.76
N SER A 35 5.32 10.18 -17.45
CA SER A 35 4.17 10.86 -16.88
C SER A 35 3.01 9.89 -16.67
N VAL A 36 2.16 10.19 -15.68
CA VAL A 36 0.89 9.49 -15.47
C VAL A 36 0.04 9.61 -16.74
N ASP A 37 -0.39 8.47 -17.27
CA ASP A 37 -1.38 8.39 -18.35
C ASP A 37 -2.79 8.29 -17.74
N PRO A 38 -3.60 9.37 -17.78
CA PRO A 38 -4.93 9.36 -17.21
C PRO A 38 -5.92 8.48 -18.00
N SER A 39 -5.57 8.10 -19.24
CA SER A 39 -6.45 7.26 -20.06
C SER A 39 -6.51 5.80 -19.61
N LEU A 40 -5.58 5.38 -18.74
CA LEU A 40 -5.59 4.05 -18.14
C LEU A 40 -6.68 3.89 -17.06
N PHE A 41 -7.19 4.99 -16.49
CA PHE A 41 -8.25 4.92 -15.49
C PHE A 41 -9.61 4.57 -16.11
N LEU A 42 -10.37 3.72 -15.42
CA LEU A 42 -11.67 3.19 -15.88
C LEU A 42 -12.80 4.20 -15.68
N THR A 43 -12.75 5.30 -16.44
CA THR A 43 -13.69 6.43 -16.29
C THR A 43 -15.04 6.24 -16.97
N ASN A 44 -15.20 5.21 -17.82
CA ASN A 44 -16.41 5.01 -18.64
C ASN A 44 -17.69 4.77 -17.83
N SER A 45 -17.58 4.20 -16.63
CA SER A 45 -18.72 3.92 -15.74
C SER A 45 -19.18 5.16 -14.96
N GLY A 46 -18.32 6.18 -14.84
CA GLY A 46 -18.55 7.34 -13.98
C GLY A 46 -18.14 7.12 -12.51
N ASN A 47 -17.74 5.90 -12.11
CA ASN A 47 -17.26 5.61 -10.75
C ASN A 47 -15.88 6.22 -10.47
N VAL A 48 -15.16 6.63 -11.52
CA VAL A 48 -13.87 7.29 -11.44
C VAL A 48 -13.88 8.49 -12.37
N THR A 49 -13.41 9.63 -11.89
CA THR A 49 -13.13 10.80 -12.71
C THR A 49 -11.71 11.27 -12.46
N VAL A 50 -11.05 11.73 -13.51
CA VAL A 50 -9.67 12.22 -13.44
C VAL A 50 -9.64 13.62 -14.03
N THR A 51 -9.30 14.61 -13.22
CA THR A 51 -9.19 16.00 -13.65
C THR A 51 -7.79 16.54 -13.37
N LYS A 52 -7.32 17.48 -14.20
CA LYS A 52 -6.00 18.10 -14.01
C LYS A 52 -6.15 19.38 -13.19
N VAL A 53 -5.40 19.50 -12.11
CA VAL A 53 -5.43 20.64 -11.18
C VAL A 53 -4.01 21.11 -10.87
N PRO A 54 -3.79 22.42 -10.61
CA PRO A 54 -2.49 22.88 -10.12
C PRO A 54 -2.26 22.39 -8.69
N CYS A 55 -1.01 22.03 -8.36
CA CYS A 55 -0.63 21.51 -7.05
C CYS A 55 0.80 21.92 -6.66
N THR A 56 1.18 21.66 -5.41
CA THR A 56 2.56 21.80 -4.92
C THR A 56 3.00 20.49 -4.29
N LEU A 57 4.16 19.98 -4.72
CA LEU A 57 4.72 18.73 -4.23
C LEU A 57 5.48 18.94 -2.92
N SER A 58 5.83 17.83 -2.26
CA SER A 58 6.55 17.80 -0.98
C SER A 58 7.94 18.44 -1.01
N ASP A 59 8.55 18.54 -2.18
CA ASP A 59 9.83 19.26 -2.41
C ASP A 59 9.65 20.76 -2.74
N GLY A 60 8.41 21.26 -2.76
CA GLY A 60 8.06 22.63 -3.11
C GLY A 60 7.87 22.89 -4.61
N THR A 61 8.01 21.87 -5.46
CA THR A 61 7.75 21.98 -6.89
C THR A 61 6.29 22.34 -7.15
N VAL A 62 6.05 23.43 -7.88
CA VAL A 62 4.71 23.81 -8.37
C VAL A 62 4.50 23.21 -9.74
N THR A 63 3.48 22.39 -9.90
CA THR A 63 3.21 21.61 -11.12
C THR A 63 1.71 21.36 -11.30
N ASP A 64 1.35 20.58 -12.32
CA ASP A 64 0.03 20.01 -12.47
C ASP A 64 -0.03 18.61 -11.85
N CYS A 65 -1.15 18.31 -11.22
CA CYS A 65 -1.51 17.01 -10.67
C CYS A 65 -2.81 16.49 -11.32
N TYR A 66 -3.03 15.19 -11.22
CA TYR A 66 -4.33 14.59 -11.43
C TYR A 66 -5.06 14.46 -10.10
N GLU A 67 -6.25 15.05 -10.00
CA GLU A 67 -7.24 14.79 -8.97
C GLU A 67 -8.16 13.67 -9.45
N ILE A 68 -8.13 12.55 -8.74
CA ILE A 68 -8.86 11.33 -9.01
C ILE A 68 -9.99 11.24 -7.98
N VAL A 69 -11.23 11.45 -8.42
CA VAL A 69 -12.42 11.31 -7.57
C VAL A 69 -13.07 9.98 -7.90
N THR A 70 -13.31 9.15 -6.88
CA THR A 70 -13.87 7.80 -7.04
C THR A 70 -14.96 7.52 -6.00
N THR A 71 -15.90 6.65 -6.35
CA THR A 71 -16.88 6.09 -5.40
C THR A 71 -16.32 4.90 -4.61
N SER A 72 -15.04 4.53 -4.82
CA SER A 72 -14.43 3.32 -4.25
C SER A 72 -15.27 2.08 -4.53
N THR A 73 -15.79 1.96 -5.75
CA THR A 73 -16.60 0.84 -6.22
C THR A 73 -16.02 0.37 -7.55
N PRO A 74 -15.22 -0.71 -7.58
CA PRO A 74 -14.60 -1.20 -8.79
C PRO A 74 -15.66 -1.64 -9.81
N THR A 75 -15.34 -1.54 -11.10
CA THR A 75 -16.25 -1.97 -12.19
C THR A 75 -15.69 -3.12 -13.02
N ASP A 76 -14.47 -3.53 -12.71
CA ASP A 76 -13.70 -4.56 -13.40
C ASP A 76 -13.74 -5.91 -12.68
N HIS A 77 -14.27 -5.96 -11.46
CA HIS A 77 -14.57 -7.19 -10.73
C HIS A 77 -15.74 -6.99 -9.76
N GLU A 78 -16.34 -8.09 -9.32
CA GLU A 78 -17.32 -8.10 -8.23
C GLU A 78 -16.59 -7.98 -6.88
N MET A 79 -17.20 -7.31 -5.91
CA MET A 79 -16.68 -7.25 -4.54
C MET A 79 -17.21 -8.43 -3.73
N GLY A 80 -16.35 -9.01 -2.89
CA GLY A 80 -16.69 -10.22 -2.15
C GLY A 80 -16.68 -11.49 -3.02
N PRO A 81 -17.02 -12.65 -2.45
CA PRO A 81 -17.41 -12.86 -1.05
C PRO A 81 -16.24 -12.67 -0.06
N TRP A 82 -16.56 -12.51 1.24
CA TRP A 82 -15.56 -12.38 2.32
C TRP A 82 -15.67 -13.54 3.31
N CYS A 83 -16.87 -13.77 3.83
CA CYS A 83 -17.14 -14.79 4.84
C CYS A 83 -17.96 -15.96 4.25
N PRO A 84 -17.51 -17.22 4.42
CA PRO A 84 -18.36 -18.37 4.12
C PRO A 84 -19.53 -18.46 5.11
N GLU A 85 -20.63 -19.09 4.71
CA GLU A 85 -21.84 -19.23 5.54
C GLU A 85 -21.77 -20.47 6.45
N ASN A 86 -21.04 -21.51 6.03
CA ASN A 86 -20.93 -22.77 6.77
C ASN A 86 -19.51 -23.37 6.70
N ILE A 87 -19.12 -24.14 7.72
CA ILE A 87 -17.82 -24.84 7.75
C ILE A 87 -17.63 -25.90 6.65
N ALA A 88 -18.70 -26.26 5.92
CA ALA A 88 -18.63 -27.12 4.75
C ALA A 88 -18.38 -26.38 3.43
N ASP A 89 -18.40 -25.04 3.44
CA ASP A 89 -18.20 -24.22 2.25
C ASP A 89 -16.74 -24.26 1.78
N ASP A 90 -16.55 -24.23 0.47
CA ASP A 90 -15.23 -24.17 -0.16
C ASP A 90 -14.75 -22.72 -0.36
N ALA A 91 -13.51 -22.57 -0.82
CA ALA A 91 -12.89 -21.26 -1.04
C ALA A 91 -13.67 -20.32 -1.97
N SER A 92 -14.60 -20.82 -2.81
CA SER A 92 -15.43 -19.95 -3.66
C SER A 92 -16.52 -19.18 -2.90
N LYS A 93 -16.68 -19.44 -1.60
CA LYS A 93 -17.69 -18.85 -0.73
C LYS A 93 -17.15 -17.87 0.30
N GLY A 94 -15.83 -17.81 0.46
CA GLY A 94 -15.16 -16.78 1.25
C GLY A 94 -14.12 -16.07 0.41
N GLY A 95 -13.39 -15.17 1.05
CA GLY A 95 -12.25 -14.52 0.43
C GLY A 95 -10.93 -15.07 0.97
N ILE A 96 -10.01 -14.18 1.30
CA ILE A 96 -8.65 -14.49 1.76
C ILE A 96 -8.32 -13.80 3.08
N TRP A 97 -7.39 -14.40 3.82
CA TRP A 97 -6.78 -13.82 5.02
C TRP A 97 -5.27 -13.78 4.86
N LEU A 98 -4.68 -12.63 5.22
CA LEU A 98 -3.24 -12.37 5.08
C LEU A 98 -2.59 -12.53 6.44
N GLU A 99 -1.76 -13.57 6.60
CA GLU A 99 -1.21 -13.92 7.90
C GLU A 99 0.16 -14.60 7.74
N ASN A 100 1.14 -14.14 8.52
CA ASN A 100 2.52 -14.64 8.51
C ASN A 100 3.21 -14.62 7.13
N GLY A 101 2.89 -13.63 6.28
CA GLY A 101 3.47 -13.51 4.94
C GLY A 101 2.80 -14.40 3.89
N GLU A 102 1.76 -15.14 4.26
CA GLU A 102 1.03 -16.07 3.40
C GLU A 102 -0.41 -15.60 3.17
N VAL A 103 -1.00 -16.08 2.07
CA VAL A 103 -2.43 -15.93 1.76
C VAL A 103 -3.11 -17.24 2.11
N HIS A 104 -4.15 -17.18 2.93
CA HIS A 104 -4.99 -18.32 3.29
C HIS A 104 -6.39 -18.11 2.74
N ASP A 105 -6.92 -19.10 2.04
CA ASP A 105 -8.33 -19.09 1.66
C ASP A 105 -9.19 -19.16 2.93
N VAL A 106 -10.14 -18.23 3.07
CA VAL A 106 -11.12 -18.23 4.17
C VAL A 106 -12.29 -19.11 3.76
N ASP A 107 -12.03 -20.41 3.68
CA ASP A 107 -13.07 -21.41 3.49
C ASP A 107 -13.62 -21.93 4.83
N GLY A 108 -14.62 -22.81 4.76
CA GLY A 108 -15.21 -23.39 5.96
C GLY A 108 -14.21 -24.22 6.79
N ALA A 109 -13.24 -24.87 6.14
CA ALA A 109 -12.21 -25.67 6.80
C ALA A 109 -11.19 -24.81 7.54
N PHE A 110 -10.82 -23.66 6.99
CA PHE A 110 -9.98 -22.65 7.64
C PHE A 110 -10.67 -22.14 8.92
N ILE A 111 -11.93 -21.73 8.82
CA ILE A 111 -12.73 -21.25 9.95
C ILE A 111 -12.88 -22.34 11.03
N GLU A 112 -13.13 -23.59 10.65
CA GLU A 112 -13.20 -24.72 11.59
C GLU A 112 -11.87 -24.92 12.35
N ASN A 113 -10.74 -24.66 11.69
CA ASN A 113 -9.39 -24.95 12.18
C ASN A 113 -8.69 -23.77 12.88
N MET A 114 -9.32 -22.60 13.01
CA MET A 114 -8.68 -21.39 13.58
C MET A 114 -8.10 -21.60 14.98
N ALA A 115 -8.75 -22.38 15.83
CA ALA A 115 -8.22 -22.69 17.17
C ALA A 115 -6.88 -23.43 17.13
N THR A 116 -6.70 -24.33 16.16
CA THR A 116 -5.42 -25.03 15.94
C THR A 116 -4.42 -24.09 15.30
N PHE A 117 -4.85 -23.33 14.28
CA PHE A 117 -4.00 -22.41 13.53
C PHE A 117 -3.33 -21.38 14.44
N TYR A 118 -4.10 -20.74 15.33
CA TYR A 118 -3.59 -19.77 16.31
C TYR A 118 -3.17 -20.38 17.65
N ASN A 119 -3.32 -21.70 17.83
CA ASN A 119 -3.09 -22.39 19.11
C ASN A 119 -3.83 -21.73 20.29
N ASP A 120 -5.09 -21.36 20.07
CA ASP A 120 -5.97 -20.73 21.06
C ASP A 120 -7.41 -21.27 20.93
N THR A 121 -7.86 -22.00 21.95
CA THR A 121 -9.20 -22.61 21.97
C THR A 121 -10.35 -21.61 22.12
N LYS A 122 -10.06 -20.31 22.32
CA LYS A 122 -11.08 -19.27 22.34
C LYS A 122 -11.70 -19.04 20.96
N TRP A 123 -10.97 -19.37 19.88
CA TRP A 123 -11.51 -19.33 18.52
C TRP A 123 -12.60 -20.40 18.30
N LYS A 124 -13.83 -19.94 18.09
CA LYS A 124 -15.00 -20.77 17.79
C LYS A 124 -16.05 -19.94 17.06
N MET A 125 -15.85 -19.78 15.75
CA MET A 125 -16.63 -18.86 14.91
C MET A 125 -17.86 -19.48 14.24
N TYR A 126 -18.33 -20.62 14.75
CA TYR A 126 -19.44 -21.37 14.17
C TYR A 126 -20.24 -22.09 15.24
N ASP A 127 -21.52 -22.34 14.93
CA ASP A 127 -22.47 -22.96 15.83
C ASP A 127 -22.40 -24.51 15.82
N ALA A 128 -23.40 -25.17 16.42
CA ALA A 128 -23.46 -26.63 16.48
C ALA A 128 -23.84 -27.30 15.14
N ASN A 129 -24.44 -26.55 14.21
CA ASN A 129 -24.79 -26.99 12.86
C ASN A 129 -23.64 -26.74 11.87
N GLY A 130 -22.63 -25.97 12.28
CA GLY A 130 -21.54 -25.54 11.42
C GLY A 130 -21.79 -24.19 10.75
N ASP A 131 -22.88 -23.49 11.10
CA ASP A 131 -23.20 -22.18 10.56
C ASP A 131 -22.22 -21.16 11.15
N ILE A 132 -21.56 -20.39 10.30
CA ILE A 132 -20.52 -19.43 10.69
C ILE A 132 -21.19 -18.15 11.18
N TYR A 133 -20.68 -17.58 12.27
CA TYR A 133 -21.17 -16.30 12.79
C TYR A 133 -20.66 -15.16 11.93
N THR A 134 -21.55 -14.55 11.15
CA THR A 134 -21.26 -13.38 10.31
C THR A 134 -22.01 -12.15 10.80
N THR A 135 -21.51 -10.96 10.46
CA THR A 135 -22.26 -9.72 10.68
C THR A 135 -23.34 -9.56 9.61
N GLU A 136 -24.58 -9.28 10.02
CA GLU A 136 -25.76 -9.37 9.14
C GLU A 136 -26.29 -8.00 8.68
N THR A 137 -25.89 -6.93 9.38
CA THR A 137 -26.42 -5.58 9.16
C THR A 137 -25.31 -4.53 9.05
N GLU A 138 -25.66 -3.37 8.48
CA GLU A 138 -24.76 -2.20 8.46
C GLU A 138 -24.30 -1.80 9.88
N GLU A 139 -25.20 -1.90 10.87
CA GLU A 139 -24.87 -1.61 12.28
C GLU A 139 -23.89 -2.64 12.85
N ASP A 140 -24.07 -3.92 12.54
CA ASP A 140 -23.14 -4.98 12.96
C ASP A 140 -21.76 -4.79 12.34
N CYS A 141 -21.70 -4.54 11.03
CA CYS A 141 -20.45 -4.19 10.33
C CYS A 141 -19.79 -2.97 11.00
N ALA A 142 -20.52 -1.89 11.29
CA ALA A 142 -19.97 -0.70 11.94
C ALA A 142 -19.38 -1.00 13.33
N ASN A 143 -20.06 -1.84 14.11
CA ASN A 143 -19.66 -2.19 15.47
C ASN A 143 -18.54 -3.23 15.54
N ALA A 144 -18.41 -4.10 14.52
CA ALA A 144 -17.37 -5.11 14.44
C ALA A 144 -16.12 -4.66 13.67
N ALA A 145 -16.25 -3.69 12.75
CA ALA A 145 -15.16 -3.14 11.93
C ALA A 145 -14.63 -1.79 12.47
N ASN A 146 -14.45 -1.66 13.78
CA ASN A 146 -13.87 -0.46 14.41
C ASN A 146 -12.83 -0.80 15.49
N PRO A 147 -12.00 0.16 15.93
CA PRO A 147 -10.91 -0.11 16.89
C PRO A 147 -11.34 -0.59 18.28
N ASN A 148 -12.61 -0.43 18.66
CA ASN A 148 -13.16 -0.79 19.97
C ASN A 148 -14.32 -1.79 19.80
N VAL A 149 -14.02 -2.96 19.21
CA VAL A 149 -14.99 -4.04 19.01
C VAL A 149 -15.59 -4.50 20.34
N GLY A 150 -16.91 -4.62 20.39
CA GLY A 150 -17.65 -5.13 21.56
C GLY A 150 -17.48 -6.63 21.75
N GLU A 151 -17.58 -7.11 23.01
CA GLU A 151 -17.45 -8.54 23.34
C GLU A 151 -18.50 -9.40 22.62
N GLU A 152 -19.65 -8.82 22.26
CA GLU A 152 -20.72 -9.49 21.52
C GLU A 152 -20.34 -9.91 20.10
N TYR A 153 -19.28 -9.32 19.51
CA TYR A 153 -18.76 -9.66 18.19
C TYR A 153 -17.50 -10.55 18.27
N GLU A 154 -17.08 -10.99 19.46
CA GLU A 154 -16.03 -12.02 19.54
C GLU A 154 -16.46 -13.27 18.78
N ASN A 155 -15.53 -13.85 18.02
CA ASN A 155 -15.73 -14.98 17.13
C ASN A 155 -16.66 -14.72 15.93
N PHE A 156 -16.82 -13.47 15.48
CA PHE A 156 -17.52 -13.15 14.23
C PHE A 156 -16.57 -13.01 13.05
N CYS A 157 -16.97 -13.57 11.91
CA CYS A 157 -16.44 -13.21 10.61
C CYS A 157 -17.14 -11.93 10.16
N VAL A 158 -16.39 -10.84 10.13
CA VAL A 158 -16.89 -9.50 9.87
C VAL A 158 -17.02 -9.32 8.36
N GLU A 159 -18.25 -9.09 7.95
CA GLU A 159 -18.63 -8.82 6.57
C GLU A 159 -19.36 -7.46 6.48
N CYS A 160 -18.86 -6.62 5.60
CA CYS A 160 -19.46 -5.35 5.25
C CYS A 160 -19.87 -5.41 3.78
N LEU A 161 -21.17 -5.28 3.50
CA LEU A 161 -21.69 -5.45 2.14
C LEU A 161 -21.62 -4.15 1.33
N PRO A 162 -21.48 -4.24 -0.01
CA PRO A 162 -21.54 -3.08 -0.90
C PRO A 162 -22.81 -2.23 -0.75
N SER A 163 -23.94 -2.86 -0.40
CA SER A 163 -25.22 -2.20 -0.21
C SER A 163 -25.27 -1.27 1.01
N TYR A 164 -24.30 -1.38 1.93
CA TYR A 164 -24.17 -0.50 3.09
C TYR A 164 -23.46 0.81 2.74
N LEU A 165 -22.81 0.87 1.59
CA LEU A 165 -22.19 2.10 1.11
C LEU A 165 -23.27 3.05 0.60
N GLY A 166 -23.37 4.22 1.26
CA GLY A 166 -24.16 5.34 0.75
C GLY A 166 -23.47 6.04 -0.43
N GLU A 167 -23.76 7.32 -0.62
CA GLU A 167 -23.03 8.17 -1.57
C GLU A 167 -21.66 8.54 -0.99
N LEU A 168 -20.71 7.59 -0.99
CA LEU A 168 -19.34 7.80 -0.57
C LEU A 168 -18.47 8.21 -1.76
N THR A 169 -17.60 9.20 -1.57
CA THR A 169 -16.59 9.60 -2.55
C THR A 169 -15.25 9.82 -1.88
N GLN A 170 -14.19 9.26 -2.47
CA GLN A 170 -12.81 9.50 -2.10
C GLN A 170 -12.11 10.33 -3.17
N THR A 171 -11.17 11.18 -2.75
CA THR A 171 -10.34 11.98 -3.64
C THR A 171 -8.88 11.72 -3.38
N TYR A 172 -8.14 11.37 -4.42
CA TYR A 172 -6.70 11.17 -4.40
C TYR A 172 -6.03 12.12 -5.38
N THR A 173 -4.85 12.64 -5.04
CA THR A 173 -4.12 13.57 -5.92
C THR A 173 -2.70 13.07 -6.12
N ILE A 174 -2.30 12.90 -7.38
CA ILE A 174 -0.95 12.45 -7.78
C ILE A 174 -0.34 13.41 -8.82
N PRO A 175 0.98 13.62 -8.85
CA PRO A 175 1.61 14.48 -9.84
C PRO A 175 1.43 13.94 -11.26
N VAL A 176 1.22 14.83 -12.25
CA VAL A 176 1.19 14.44 -13.67
C VAL A 176 2.54 13.89 -14.13
N THR A 177 3.62 14.53 -13.69
CA THR A 177 4.99 14.12 -13.99
C THR A 177 5.71 13.88 -12.66
N PRO A 178 6.03 12.62 -12.34
CA PRO A 178 6.72 12.27 -11.09
C PRO A 178 8.07 12.94 -10.97
N VAL A 179 8.49 13.26 -9.75
CA VAL A 179 9.78 13.90 -9.46
C VAL A 179 10.56 13.03 -8.48
N LYS A 180 11.47 12.21 -9.01
CA LYS A 180 12.35 11.36 -8.18
C LYS A 180 13.22 12.23 -7.25
N GLN A 181 13.23 11.89 -5.98
CA GLN A 181 13.96 12.58 -4.92
C GLN A 181 15.31 11.93 -4.64
N SER A 182 16.13 12.61 -3.84
CA SER A 182 17.42 12.07 -3.37
C SER A 182 17.31 11.24 -2.08
N SER A 183 16.14 11.28 -1.43
CA SER A 183 15.82 10.60 -0.19
C SER A 183 14.39 10.06 -0.25
N THR A 184 14.16 8.93 0.40
CA THR A 184 12.85 8.28 0.46
C THR A 184 11.97 8.90 1.54
N TYR A 185 10.65 8.82 1.35
CA TYR A 185 9.62 9.09 2.34
C TYR A 185 9.07 7.76 2.85
N SER A 186 9.37 7.41 4.10
CA SER A 186 8.76 6.26 4.76
C SER A 186 7.31 6.55 5.13
N PHE A 187 6.41 5.62 4.82
CA PHE A 187 5.03 5.67 5.31
C PHE A 187 5.05 5.72 6.85
N GLY A 188 4.34 6.69 7.45
CA GLY A 188 4.17 6.76 8.92
C GLY A 188 5.35 7.34 9.72
N GLY A 189 6.12 8.30 9.17
CA GLY A 189 7.15 9.03 9.93
C GLY A 189 6.64 9.68 11.25
N PRO A 190 7.53 9.95 12.23
CA PRO A 190 7.12 10.49 13.53
C PRO A 190 6.40 11.85 13.37
N PRO A 191 5.34 12.12 14.17
CA PRO A 191 4.59 13.36 14.07
C PRO A 191 5.52 14.56 14.30
N GLY A 192 5.57 15.45 13.32
CA GLY A 192 6.26 16.73 13.44
C GLY A 192 5.61 17.64 14.49
N PRO A 193 6.31 18.69 14.97
CA PRO A 193 5.73 19.66 15.90
C PRO A 193 4.46 20.32 15.30
N PRO A 194 3.50 20.77 16.14
CA PRO A 194 2.25 21.37 15.66
C PRO A 194 2.54 22.55 14.71
N GLY A 195 2.06 22.46 13.46
CA GLY A 195 2.31 23.46 12.41
C GLY A 195 3.49 23.14 11.48
N ALA A 196 4.17 22.00 11.66
CA ALA A 196 4.92 21.35 10.60
C ALA A 196 3.95 20.42 9.84
N ASN A 197 3.78 20.62 8.53
CA ASN A 197 3.02 19.74 7.64
C ASN A 197 3.73 18.40 7.47
N GLY A 198 3.77 17.60 8.54
CA GLY A 198 4.49 16.34 8.63
C GLY A 198 3.53 15.18 8.79
N ALA A 199 2.90 14.78 7.69
CA ALA A 199 2.37 13.44 7.46
C ALA A 199 2.11 13.34 5.96
N GLY A 200 3.09 12.87 5.20
CA GLY A 200 2.85 12.49 3.81
C GLY A 200 1.75 11.41 3.69
N PRO A 201 1.43 10.98 2.47
CA PRO A 201 0.32 10.05 2.24
C PRO A 201 0.53 8.77 3.06
N SER A 202 -0.54 8.29 3.69
CA SER A 202 -0.57 6.96 4.27
C SER A 202 -1.01 5.91 3.26
N GLN A 203 -1.54 6.29 2.11
CA GLN A 203 -1.90 5.38 1.02
C GLN A 203 -0.66 5.09 0.16
N ARG A 204 -0.64 3.91 -0.47
CA ARG A 204 0.47 3.47 -1.33
C ARG A 204 0.29 3.94 -2.77
N GLY A 205 -0.96 3.92 -3.26
CA GLY A 205 -1.28 4.33 -4.61
C GLY A 205 -2.75 4.17 -4.94
N VAL A 206 -3.08 4.30 -6.22
CA VAL A 206 -4.44 4.17 -6.75
C VAL A 206 -4.43 3.23 -7.95
N ALA A 207 -5.32 2.24 -7.94
CA ALA A 207 -5.53 1.30 -9.05
C ALA A 207 -6.29 1.98 -10.20
N PHE A 208 -6.26 1.40 -11.39
CA PHE A 208 -6.95 1.97 -12.56
C PHE A 208 -8.47 2.07 -12.42
N ASN A 209 -9.08 1.22 -11.60
CA ASN A 209 -10.50 1.27 -11.26
C ASN A 209 -10.84 2.31 -10.17
N GLY A 210 -9.86 3.11 -9.74
CA GLY A 210 -10.01 4.16 -8.73
C GLY A 210 -9.94 3.69 -7.28
N VAL A 211 -9.90 2.37 -7.04
CA VAL A 211 -9.74 1.82 -5.69
C VAL A 211 -8.31 2.06 -5.20
N VAL A 212 -8.18 2.43 -3.92
CA VAL A 212 -6.89 2.75 -3.32
C VAL A 212 -6.14 1.48 -2.90
N PHE A 213 -4.82 1.49 -3.10
CA PHE A 213 -3.89 0.60 -2.43
C PHE A 213 -3.56 1.21 -1.08
N ASP A 214 -4.22 0.75 -0.02
CA ASP A 214 -4.17 1.39 1.30
C ASP A 214 -2.97 0.92 2.13
N ALA A 215 -2.83 1.49 3.32
CA ALA A 215 -1.91 0.99 4.33
C ALA A 215 -2.27 -0.43 4.79
N PRO A 216 -1.28 -1.21 5.28
CA PRO A 216 -1.51 -2.53 5.86
C PRO A 216 -2.72 -2.56 6.79
N ALA A 217 -3.57 -3.56 6.63
CA ALA A 217 -4.68 -3.79 7.54
C ALA A 217 -4.12 -4.07 8.94
N PRO A 218 -4.76 -3.59 10.01
CA PRO A 218 -4.32 -3.83 11.38
C PRO A 218 -4.71 -5.24 11.85
N THR A 219 -4.13 -6.28 11.24
CA THR A 219 -4.45 -7.70 11.51
C THR A 219 -4.29 -8.04 13.00
N ASP A 220 -3.25 -7.53 13.66
CA ASP A 220 -3.05 -7.67 15.11
C ASP A 220 -4.23 -7.16 15.94
N ALA A 221 -4.84 -6.04 15.54
CA ALA A 221 -5.99 -5.47 16.24
C ALA A 221 -7.27 -6.28 15.99
N ILE A 222 -7.45 -6.77 14.76
CA ILE A 222 -8.57 -7.64 14.37
C ILE A 222 -8.51 -8.94 15.18
N LEU A 223 -7.37 -9.63 15.16
CA LEU A 223 -7.17 -10.88 15.90
C LEU A 223 -7.22 -10.65 17.42
N GLY A 224 -6.75 -9.51 17.91
CA GLY A 224 -6.83 -9.13 19.32
C GLY A 224 -8.27 -8.95 19.85
N ALA A 225 -9.21 -8.64 18.96
CA ALA A 225 -10.65 -8.58 19.26
C ALA A 225 -11.37 -9.92 19.07
N TYR A 226 -10.65 -10.99 18.72
CA TYR A 226 -11.23 -12.29 18.34
C TYR A 226 -12.21 -12.20 17.16
N THR A 227 -12.05 -11.24 16.27
CA THR A 227 -12.77 -11.18 15.00
C THR A 227 -11.88 -11.63 13.84
N LEU A 228 -12.50 -11.99 12.73
CA LEU A 228 -11.83 -12.13 11.45
C LEU A 228 -12.48 -11.12 10.49
N ALA A 229 -11.69 -10.35 9.75
CA ALA A 229 -12.23 -9.42 8.74
C ALA A 229 -11.57 -9.71 7.38
N PRO A 230 -12.00 -10.77 6.68
CA PRO A 230 -11.36 -11.22 5.45
C PRO A 230 -11.29 -10.12 4.39
N PHE A 231 -10.31 -10.24 3.51
CA PHE A 231 -10.32 -9.58 2.20
C PHE A 231 -11.05 -10.48 1.22
N ASP A 232 -11.59 -9.95 0.14
CA ASP A 232 -12.08 -10.79 -0.96
C ASP A 232 -10.91 -11.29 -1.80
N ASP A 233 -11.21 -12.12 -2.81
CA ASP A 233 -10.20 -12.66 -3.73
C ASP A 233 -9.46 -11.58 -4.54
N ALA A 234 -9.98 -10.35 -4.61
CA ALA A 234 -9.27 -9.23 -5.22
C ALA A 234 -8.30 -8.53 -4.25
N GLY A 235 -8.26 -8.96 -2.98
CA GLY A 235 -7.38 -8.43 -1.94
C GLY A 235 -7.93 -7.19 -1.26
N GLY A 236 -9.24 -6.94 -1.32
CA GLY A 236 -9.88 -5.77 -0.74
C GLY A 236 -11.08 -6.07 0.14
N HIS A 237 -11.50 -5.07 0.90
CA HIS A 237 -12.69 -5.15 1.75
C HIS A 237 -13.30 -3.76 1.98
N ILE A 238 -14.49 -3.74 2.58
CA ILE A 238 -15.27 -2.53 2.78
C ILE A 238 -15.06 -1.97 4.19
N ASN A 239 -14.80 -0.66 4.27
CA ASN A 239 -15.02 0.13 5.46
C ASN A 239 -16.10 1.19 5.19
N LEU A 240 -17.05 1.38 6.10
CA LEU A 240 -18.17 2.31 5.88
C LEU A 240 -17.73 3.78 5.70
N ASN A 241 -16.52 4.15 6.15
CA ASN A 241 -15.98 5.50 6.00
C ASN A 241 -15.02 5.66 4.81
N ALA A 242 -14.36 4.57 4.37
CA ALA A 242 -13.34 4.61 3.31
C ALA A 242 -13.80 3.98 1.99
N GLY A 243 -14.87 3.20 2.02
CA GLY A 243 -15.37 2.41 0.91
C GLY A 243 -14.59 1.11 0.76
N TYR A 244 -14.68 0.51 -0.42
CA TYR A 244 -13.85 -0.63 -0.77
C TYR A 244 -12.41 -0.19 -1.06
N HIS A 245 -11.43 -0.90 -0.49
CA HIS A 245 -10.01 -0.58 -0.61
C HIS A 245 -9.16 -1.86 -0.54
N TYR A 246 -8.01 -1.84 -1.21
CA TYR A 246 -7.12 -3.00 -1.29
C TYR A 246 -6.03 -2.98 -0.22
N HIS A 247 -5.71 -4.15 0.30
CA HIS A 247 -4.56 -4.45 1.18
C HIS A 247 -3.54 -5.40 0.53
N ALA A 248 -3.94 -6.04 -0.57
CA ALA A 248 -3.09 -6.88 -1.39
C ALA A 248 -3.44 -6.76 -2.88
N THR A 249 -2.53 -7.18 -3.76
CA THR A 249 -2.81 -7.32 -5.20
C THR A 249 -2.72 -8.79 -5.61
N THR A 250 -3.87 -9.41 -5.85
CA THR A 250 -3.98 -10.84 -6.19
C THR A 250 -4.04 -11.09 -7.70
N GLY A 251 -4.05 -10.01 -8.49
CA GLY A 251 -4.13 -10.04 -9.93
C GLY A 251 -5.55 -10.02 -10.52
N VAL A 252 -6.58 -9.84 -9.68
CA VAL A 252 -7.98 -9.73 -10.12
C VAL A 252 -8.30 -8.35 -10.73
N SER A 253 -7.82 -7.27 -10.10
CA SER A 253 -8.03 -5.91 -10.61
C SER A 253 -7.30 -5.69 -11.94
N THR A 254 -7.75 -4.70 -12.71
CA THR A 254 -7.25 -4.41 -14.06
C THR A 254 -5.72 -4.27 -14.08
N GLN A 255 -5.08 -5.03 -14.98
CA GLN A 255 -3.64 -4.96 -15.21
C GLN A 255 -3.34 -4.63 -16.68
N ILE A 256 -2.37 -3.76 -16.90
CA ILE A 256 -1.89 -3.40 -18.23
C ILE A 256 -0.62 -4.19 -18.53
N ALA A 257 -0.79 -5.24 -19.34
CA ALA A 257 0.31 -6.08 -19.78
C ALA A 257 1.41 -5.27 -20.49
N GLN A 258 2.66 -5.67 -20.30
CA GLN A 258 3.82 -5.04 -20.89
C GLN A 258 4.31 -5.85 -22.10
N GLU A 259 4.91 -5.18 -23.09
CA GLU A 259 5.34 -5.84 -24.34
C GLU A 259 6.64 -6.66 -24.19
N ASP A 260 7.39 -6.46 -23.09
CA ASP A 260 8.73 -6.99 -22.84
C ASP A 260 8.79 -8.01 -21.68
N ASP A 261 7.70 -8.73 -21.45
CA ASP A 261 7.51 -9.72 -20.36
C ASP A 261 7.58 -9.15 -18.93
N HIS A 262 7.78 -7.84 -18.77
CA HIS A 262 7.76 -7.17 -17.48
C HIS A 262 6.42 -7.37 -16.75
N ALA A 263 6.43 -7.27 -15.42
CA ALA A 263 5.20 -7.27 -14.62
C ALA A 263 4.21 -6.25 -15.18
N ALA A 264 2.92 -6.58 -15.13
CA ALA A 264 1.88 -5.70 -15.62
C ALA A 264 1.74 -4.46 -14.73
N GLN A 265 1.45 -3.30 -15.31
CA GLN A 265 1.13 -2.12 -14.52
C GLN A 265 -0.24 -2.30 -13.89
N ILE A 266 -0.40 -1.95 -12.61
CA ILE A 266 -1.65 -2.09 -11.86
C ILE A 266 -2.21 -0.74 -11.39
N GLY A 267 -1.40 0.32 -11.46
CA GLY A 267 -1.83 1.67 -11.11
C GLY A 267 -0.65 2.64 -11.00
N TYR A 268 -0.81 3.63 -10.14
CA TYR A 268 0.21 4.63 -9.82
C TYR A 268 0.37 4.77 -8.31
N ALA A 269 1.60 4.91 -7.84
CA ALA A 269 1.89 5.27 -6.46
C ALA A 269 1.48 6.74 -6.18
N MET A 270 1.41 7.12 -4.89
CA MET A 270 0.97 8.48 -4.51
C MET A 270 1.91 9.61 -4.97
N ASP A 271 3.13 9.28 -5.37
CA ASP A 271 4.10 10.19 -6.01
C ASP A 271 4.05 10.17 -7.55
N GLY A 272 3.06 9.48 -8.12
CA GLY A 272 2.78 9.38 -9.55
C GLY A 272 3.66 8.40 -10.33
N HIS A 273 4.67 7.77 -9.71
CA HIS A 273 5.42 6.72 -10.39
C HIS A 273 4.54 5.50 -10.64
N GLY A 274 4.77 4.78 -11.74
CA GLY A 274 4.02 3.58 -12.06
C GLY A 274 4.18 2.51 -10.98
N LEU A 275 3.07 1.86 -10.62
CA LEU A 275 3.05 0.70 -9.73
C LEU A 275 2.71 -0.54 -10.54
N TYR A 276 3.56 -1.56 -10.44
CA TYR A 276 3.49 -2.79 -11.19
C TYR A 276 3.21 -3.98 -10.26
N ALA A 277 2.67 -5.06 -10.81
CA ALA A 277 2.47 -6.30 -10.07
C ALA A 277 3.81 -6.86 -9.55
N GLN A 278 3.74 -7.72 -8.53
CA GLN A 278 4.93 -8.36 -7.94
C GLN A 278 5.71 -9.16 -8.99
N LEU A 279 4.99 -9.98 -9.77
CA LEU A 279 5.59 -10.97 -10.65
C LEU A 279 5.44 -10.57 -12.12
N ASP A 280 6.47 -10.90 -12.89
CA ASP A 280 6.52 -10.79 -14.34
C ASP A 280 5.65 -11.86 -15.04
N ALA A 281 5.56 -11.81 -16.37
CA ALA A 281 4.77 -12.78 -17.15
C ALA A 281 5.27 -14.24 -17.02
N ASN A 282 6.47 -14.45 -16.47
CA ASN A 282 7.11 -15.73 -16.21
C ASN A 282 7.08 -16.12 -14.72
N SER A 283 6.26 -15.43 -13.90
CA SER A 283 6.13 -15.64 -12.46
C SER A 283 7.43 -15.38 -11.68
N LYS A 284 8.21 -14.38 -12.09
CA LYS A 284 9.44 -13.97 -11.40
C LYS A 284 9.34 -12.55 -10.89
N GLU A 285 9.85 -12.36 -9.68
CA GLU A 285 10.03 -11.04 -9.09
C GLU A 285 11.36 -10.43 -9.54
N PRO A 286 11.45 -9.10 -9.77
CA PRO A 286 12.72 -8.44 -10.02
C PRO A 286 13.69 -8.63 -8.86
N THR A 287 14.97 -8.83 -9.18
CA THR A 287 16.01 -9.12 -8.16
C THR A 287 16.80 -7.90 -7.72
N ASP A 288 16.49 -6.73 -8.27
CA ASP A 288 17.24 -5.48 -8.13
C ASP A 288 16.39 -4.33 -7.58
N LEU A 289 15.30 -4.66 -6.87
CA LEU A 289 14.46 -3.68 -6.18
C LEU A 289 15.24 -3.01 -5.03
N ASP A 290 15.00 -1.70 -4.86
CA ASP A 290 15.49 -0.89 -3.76
C ASP A 290 14.64 -1.03 -2.49
N GLU A 291 14.94 -0.22 -1.47
CA GLU A 291 14.24 -0.24 -0.18
C GLU A 291 12.76 0.17 -0.25
N CYS A 292 12.31 0.83 -1.32
CA CYS A 292 10.90 1.15 -1.55
C CYS A 292 10.21 0.14 -2.47
N ARG A 293 10.89 -0.97 -2.81
CA ARG A 293 10.48 -1.94 -3.82
C ARG A 293 10.42 -1.37 -5.24
N GLY A 294 11.26 -0.37 -5.54
CA GLY A 294 11.37 0.21 -6.88
C GLY A 294 12.71 -0.02 -7.55
N HIS A 295 12.77 0.21 -8.86
CA HIS A 295 14.02 0.23 -9.62
C HIS A 295 13.88 1.14 -10.85
N THR A 296 14.92 1.24 -11.69
CA THR A 296 14.91 2.11 -12.88
C THR A 296 15.34 1.34 -14.12
N ASP A 297 14.56 1.47 -15.20
CA ASP A 297 14.92 0.95 -16.53
C ASP A 297 14.79 2.04 -17.63
N SER A 298 15.16 1.70 -18.86
CA SER A 298 15.15 2.62 -20.01
C SER A 298 13.77 2.82 -20.68
N VAL A 299 12.73 2.10 -20.24
CA VAL A 299 11.37 2.10 -20.82
C VAL A 299 10.39 2.83 -19.91
N ARG A 300 10.50 2.61 -18.61
CA ARG A 300 9.57 3.03 -17.56
C ARG A 300 10.15 4.13 -16.68
N GLY A 301 11.47 4.32 -16.73
CA GLY A 301 12.15 5.15 -15.73
C GLY A 301 12.08 4.49 -14.35
N TYR A 302 12.05 5.30 -13.29
CA TYR A 302 11.83 4.77 -11.95
C TYR A 302 10.36 4.35 -11.75
N HIS A 303 10.15 3.16 -11.22
CA HIS A 303 8.83 2.59 -10.94
C HIS A 303 8.89 1.54 -9.83
N TYR A 304 7.74 1.20 -9.28
CA TYR A 304 7.60 0.28 -8.14
C TYR A 304 7.01 -1.06 -8.53
N HIS A 305 7.32 -2.09 -7.74
CA HIS A 305 6.66 -3.38 -7.75
C HIS A 305 5.95 -3.63 -6.42
N ALA A 306 4.67 -4.01 -6.52
CA ALA A 306 3.90 -4.43 -5.37
C ALA A 306 4.56 -5.63 -4.67
N ASP A 307 4.37 -5.72 -3.36
CA ASP A 307 4.82 -6.83 -2.54
C ASP A 307 3.93 -8.07 -2.72
N ALA A 308 4.42 -9.20 -2.23
CA ALA A 308 3.64 -10.43 -2.16
C ALA A 308 2.33 -10.17 -1.42
N PRO A 309 1.19 -10.71 -1.89
CA PRO A 309 -0.12 -10.47 -1.26
C PRO A 309 -0.14 -10.71 0.26
N GLY A 310 0.47 -11.81 0.72
CA GLY A 310 0.54 -12.18 2.14
C GLY A 310 1.35 -11.22 3.02
N SER A 311 2.10 -10.29 2.43
CA SER A 311 2.83 -9.25 3.17
C SER A 311 1.91 -8.19 3.81
N ASN A 312 0.63 -8.14 3.39
CA ASN A 312 -0.32 -7.10 3.80
C ASN A 312 0.25 -5.70 3.50
N ASN A 313 0.92 -5.54 2.36
CA ASN A 313 1.54 -4.29 1.92
C ASN A 313 1.69 -4.26 0.40
N PHE A 314 2.03 -3.08 -0.14
CA PHE A 314 2.34 -2.89 -1.56
C PHE A 314 3.77 -2.40 -1.76
N ILE A 315 4.13 -1.30 -1.10
CA ILE A 315 5.44 -0.65 -1.16
C ILE A 315 5.79 -0.06 0.21
N ASP A 316 7.08 0.06 0.49
CA ASP A 316 7.59 0.44 1.83
C ASP A 316 7.83 1.94 2.00
N CYS A 317 8.03 2.66 0.89
CA CYS A 317 8.23 4.11 0.89
C CYS A 317 7.94 4.75 -0.48
N LEU A 318 7.98 6.08 -0.54
CA LEU A 318 7.96 6.85 -1.78
C LEU A 318 9.34 7.46 -2.05
N TYR A 319 9.88 7.22 -3.22
CA TYR A 319 11.09 7.84 -3.77
C TYR A 319 10.79 9.14 -4.52
N GLY A 320 9.55 9.36 -4.97
CA GLY A 320 9.13 10.59 -5.64
C GLY A 320 8.57 11.64 -4.68
N ALA A 321 8.52 12.89 -5.13
CA ALA A 321 7.77 13.93 -4.44
C ALA A 321 6.27 13.69 -4.61
N TYR A 322 5.56 13.65 -3.48
CA TYR A 322 4.11 13.47 -3.40
C TYR A 322 3.41 14.83 -3.23
N VAL A 323 2.09 14.85 -3.37
CA VAL A 323 1.29 16.09 -3.21
C VAL A 323 1.12 16.42 -1.73
N ASN A 324 1.40 17.68 -1.35
CA ASN A 324 1.22 18.19 0.02
C ASN A 324 -0.23 18.42 0.42
#